data_AF-A0A1X0QL13-F1
#
_entry.id   AF-A0A1X0QL13-F1
#
_cell.length_a   1.000
_cell.length_b   1.000
_cell.length_c   1.000
_cell.angle_alpha   90.00
_cell.angle_beta   90.00
_cell.angle_gamma   90.00
#
_symmetry.space_group_name_H-M   'P 1'
#
loop_
_entity.id
_entity.type
_entity.pdbx_description
1 polymer ?
#
loop_
_entity_poly.entity_id
_entity_poly.type
_entity_poly.pdbx_seq_one_letter_code
_entity_poly.pdbx_strand_id
1 'polypeptide(L)'
;MSIEELRNLYEEIKDFKDIVQEYYEMKHILIELENSAKWLKEEKSKLQLNDIYEKIRLLEQENDIINKEIELVEIKEGSCDDINSIKRVIHQVESEEICFQKSVCFFKSLIASYLIENKFIIEIKEIKTDFIKVVKISRSLEEFFQLINSKSFYNEILQEYKEILKFELNDSLPSEIVVMGDTTYLYILSSANDEDDLHASNLSISSLKKLDIIKIYNSYQIVIDSFLQLLKYNLNNRIVPDEIDVNLINENNRIFINTPYYISFTDDYLLDILIKSIMNECRHPVSSDGVVKSFNFQVGKIISSNYALIRKSLKLFITSQSKRKEKGKSVLINSLIKFFNRTYNDNSFHVVLYSDIIHLIYEFSNFLNESNQNVSYFYEIKKDIFKKIIKHSTILTIDLSNTVIINKMLLKRLKHDLKENLEVCLAQKETFQFYISFFDSLFNEFTKFVLSIHYYSESDKIQIKELADYLIELSFGVSKENMNSYNRFITVYDMFNLSLTEISNLYRKKRIYLENYEFKLLLKLIFSSSHELTNLLERL
;
A
#
# COMPACT_ATOMS: atom_id res chain seq x y z
N MET A 1 43.23 42.73 139.70
CA MET A 1 42.70 41.62 138.90
C MET A 1 43.00 40.33 139.64
N SER A 2 41.99 39.52 139.95
CA SER A 2 42.12 38.25 140.71
C SER A 2 42.40 37.07 139.78
N ILE A 3 42.88 35.94 140.32
CA ILE A 3 43.22 34.74 139.54
C ILE A 3 42.00 34.13 138.83
N GLU A 4 40.79 34.30 139.39
CA GLU A 4 39.52 33.89 138.78
C GLU A 4 39.24 34.65 137.47
N GLU A 5 39.52 35.96 137.44
CA GLU A 5 39.32 36.81 136.26
C GLU A 5 40.24 36.40 135.10
N LEU A 6 41.46 35.95 135.41
CA LEU A 6 42.43 35.48 134.43
C LEU A 6 42.06 34.13 133.79
N ARG A 7 41.40 33.24 134.55
CA ARG A 7 40.91 31.95 134.03
C ARG A 7 39.71 32.13 133.11
N ASN A 8 38.76 32.98 133.49
CA ASN A 8 37.62 33.31 132.62
C ASN A 8 38.09 33.98 131.33
N LEU A 9 39.08 34.88 131.39
CA LEU A 9 39.66 35.48 130.20
C LEU A 9 40.32 34.45 129.26
N TYR A 10 40.95 33.41 129.82
CA TYR A 10 41.61 32.38 129.01
C TYR A 10 40.60 31.44 128.32
N GLU A 11 39.54 31.04 129.01
CA GLU A 11 38.44 30.26 128.41
C GLU A 11 37.71 31.09 127.34
N GLU A 12 37.45 32.39 127.58
CA GLU A 12 36.88 33.30 126.56
C GLU A 12 37.79 33.45 125.33
N ILE A 13 39.11 33.55 125.52
CA ILE A 13 40.09 33.63 124.42
C ILE A 13 40.16 32.29 123.65
N LYS A 14 40.01 31.16 124.33
CA LYS A 14 40.04 29.83 123.71
C LYS A 14 38.76 29.56 122.90
N ASP A 15 37.58 29.85 123.46
CA ASP A 15 36.30 29.78 122.75
C ASP A 15 36.28 30.72 121.54
N PHE A 16 36.87 31.92 121.67
CA PHE A 16 37.01 32.83 120.52
C PHE A 16 37.89 32.26 119.41
N LYS A 17 38.94 31.50 119.76
CA LYS A 17 39.84 30.88 118.79
C LYS A 17 39.15 29.74 118.04
N ASP A 18 38.35 28.93 118.73
CA ASP A 18 37.58 27.84 118.15
C ASP A 18 36.45 28.39 117.25
N ILE A 19 35.77 29.47 117.66
CA ILE A 19 34.77 30.18 116.84
C ILE A 19 35.40 30.77 115.57
N VAL A 20 36.62 31.34 115.67
CA VAL A 20 37.33 31.88 114.51
C VAL A 20 37.74 30.77 113.54
N GLN A 21 38.16 29.60 114.06
CA GLN A 21 38.48 28.43 113.25
C GLN A 21 37.25 27.91 112.50
N GLU A 22 36.11 27.73 113.19
CA GLU A 22 34.83 27.34 112.57
C GLU A 22 34.37 28.37 111.53
N TYR A 23 34.57 29.66 111.78
CA TYR A 23 34.25 30.72 110.81
C TYR A 23 35.10 30.60 109.53
N TYR A 24 36.41 30.32 109.66
CA TYR A 24 37.26 30.13 108.48
C TYR A 24 36.90 28.87 107.70
N GLU A 25 36.54 27.78 108.37
CA GLU A 25 36.07 26.54 107.73
C GLU A 25 34.72 26.76 107.02
N MET A 26 33.74 27.38 107.69
CA MET A 26 32.46 27.76 107.09
C MET A 26 32.64 28.70 105.91
N LYS A 27 33.56 29.67 105.99
CA LYS A 27 33.87 30.58 104.88
C LYS A 27 34.47 29.82 103.70
N HIS A 28 35.33 28.83 103.94
CA HIS A 28 35.91 28.01 102.89
C HIS A 28 34.84 27.13 102.21
N ILE A 29 33.97 26.50 103.00
CA ILE A 29 32.83 25.71 102.50
C ILE A 29 31.88 26.60 101.68
N LEU A 30 31.62 27.82 102.13
CA LEU A 30 30.74 28.75 101.44
C LEU A 30 31.31 29.17 100.07
N ILE A 31 32.63 29.39 99.99
CA ILE A 31 33.33 29.64 98.72
C ILE A 31 33.24 28.43 97.79
N GLU A 32 33.42 27.21 98.30
CA GLU A 32 33.29 25.98 97.50
C GLU A 32 31.87 25.77 96.98
N LEU A 33 30.86 26.05 97.80
CA LEU A 33 29.45 25.98 97.42
C LEU A 33 29.09 27.05 96.38
N GLU A 34 29.58 28.29 96.54
CA GLU A 34 29.38 29.36 95.56
C GLU A 34 29.99 29.01 94.19
N ASN A 35 31.21 28.45 94.19
CA ASN A 35 31.87 28.00 92.97
C ASN A 35 31.11 26.84 92.31
N SER A 36 30.64 25.88 93.10
CA SER A 36 29.85 24.74 92.61
C SER A 36 28.49 25.17 92.04
N ALA A 37 27.81 26.11 92.72
CA ALA A 37 26.56 26.67 92.26
C ALA A 37 26.73 27.47 90.95
N LYS A 38 27.83 28.21 90.82
CA LYS A 38 28.17 28.94 89.59
C LYS A 38 28.42 27.98 88.43
N TRP A 39 29.20 26.92 88.64
CA TRP A 39 29.44 25.88 87.64
C TRP A 39 28.15 25.18 87.19
N LEU A 40 27.29 24.76 88.12
CA LEU A 40 26.00 24.13 87.80
C LEU A 40 25.08 25.05 87.00
N LYS A 41 25.13 26.36 87.25
CA LYS A 41 24.34 27.35 86.51
C LYS A 41 24.84 27.52 85.08
N GLU A 42 26.16 27.51 84.88
CA GLU A 42 26.80 27.53 83.56
C GLU A 42 26.49 26.22 82.79
N GLU A 43 26.62 25.06 83.42
CA GLU A 43 26.35 23.75 82.81
C GLU A 43 24.86 23.62 82.38
N LYS A 44 23.93 24.06 83.24
CA LYS A 44 22.49 24.11 82.92
C LYS A 44 22.20 25.01 81.72
N SER A 45 22.86 26.17 81.65
CA SER A 45 22.70 27.09 80.52
C SER A 45 23.23 26.52 79.20
N LYS A 46 24.35 25.77 79.24
CA LYS A 46 24.89 25.06 78.06
C LYS A 46 23.99 23.94 77.56
N LEU A 47 23.44 23.13 78.48
CA LEU A 47 22.49 22.07 78.12
C LEU A 47 21.23 22.65 77.45
N GLN A 48 20.68 23.74 78.01
CA GLN A 48 19.54 24.45 77.42
C GLN A 48 19.89 25.04 76.04
N LEU A 49 21.11 25.55 75.85
CA LEU A 49 21.58 26.05 74.55
C LEU A 49 21.65 24.93 73.51
N ASN A 50 22.19 23.77 73.88
CA ASN A 50 22.33 22.62 72.98
C ASN A 50 20.96 22.06 72.54
N ASP A 51 20.00 21.95 73.46
CA ASP A 51 18.63 21.54 73.13
C ASP A 51 17.95 22.52 72.16
N ILE A 52 18.24 23.83 72.29
CA ILE A 52 17.75 24.85 71.36
C ILE A 52 18.41 24.70 69.99
N TYR A 53 19.72 24.47 69.92
CA TYR A 53 20.43 24.24 68.65
C TYR A 53 19.94 22.99 67.91
N GLU A 54 19.71 21.89 68.63
CA GLU A 54 19.12 20.67 68.06
C GLU A 54 17.71 20.94 67.48
N LYS A 55 16.87 21.69 68.21
CA LYS A 55 15.53 22.09 67.70
C LYS A 55 15.61 22.99 66.48
N ILE A 56 16.53 23.96 66.45
CA ILE A 56 16.75 24.82 65.27
C ILE A 56 17.14 23.96 64.08
N ARG A 57 18.08 23.01 64.25
CA ARG A 57 18.50 22.10 63.18
C ARG A 57 17.36 21.25 62.63
N LEU A 58 16.50 20.71 63.50
CA LEU A 58 15.33 19.92 63.08
C LEU A 58 14.31 20.79 62.33
N LEU A 59 14.06 22.02 62.80
CA LEU A 59 13.17 22.97 62.13
C LEU A 59 13.72 23.42 60.77
N GLU A 60 15.04 23.60 60.64
CA GLU A 60 15.68 23.89 59.35
C GLU A 60 15.49 22.73 58.36
N GLN A 61 15.64 21.48 58.82
CA GLN A 61 15.38 20.29 58.00
C GLN A 61 13.92 20.17 57.56
N GLU A 62 12.97 20.42 58.47
CA GLU A 62 11.54 20.44 58.14
C GLU A 62 11.20 21.56 57.16
N ASN A 63 11.76 22.75 57.35
CA ASN A 63 11.54 23.88 56.46
C ASN A 63 12.08 23.61 55.05
N ASP A 64 13.24 22.94 54.93
CA ASP A 64 13.79 22.49 53.65
C ASP A 64 12.89 21.48 52.94
N ILE A 65 12.24 20.58 53.68
CA ILE A 65 11.27 19.62 53.13
C ILE A 65 10.02 20.35 52.64
N ILE A 66 9.45 21.24 53.45
CA ILE A 66 8.25 22.02 53.10
C ILE A 66 8.51 22.88 51.86
N ASN A 67 9.67 23.55 51.79
CA ASN A 67 10.02 24.36 50.62
C ASN A 67 10.10 23.52 49.33
N LYS A 68 10.62 22.29 49.40
CA LYS A 68 10.62 21.36 48.25
C LYS A 68 9.21 20.91 47.87
N GLU A 69 8.34 20.68 48.85
CA GLU A 69 6.94 20.32 48.58
C GLU A 69 6.17 21.47 47.93
N ILE A 70 6.37 22.70 48.40
CA ILE A 70 5.78 23.91 47.80
C ILE A 70 6.25 24.04 46.35
N GLU A 71 7.56 23.93 46.09
CA GLU A 71 8.12 24.00 44.73
C GLU A 71 7.51 22.91 43.81
N LEU A 72 7.33 21.69 44.32
CA LEU A 72 6.69 20.60 43.55
C LEU A 72 5.22 20.89 43.25
N VAL A 73 4.46 21.49 44.17
CA VAL A 73 3.07 21.89 43.93
C VAL A 73 3.01 23.00 42.89
N GLU A 74 3.86 24.02 43.00
CA GLU A 74 3.95 25.11 42.02
C GLU A 74 4.26 24.58 40.61
N ILE A 75 5.16 23.60 40.48
CA ILE A 75 5.49 22.97 39.20
C ILE A 75 4.31 22.16 38.64
N LYS A 76 3.57 21.46 39.51
CA LYS A 76 2.40 20.66 39.09
C LYS A 76 1.23 21.55 38.66
N GLU A 77 0.97 22.65 39.35
CA GLU A 77 -0.16 23.53 39.06
C GLU A 77 0.15 24.58 37.98
N GLY A 78 1.38 25.09 37.94
CA GLY A 78 1.79 26.16 37.02
C GLY A 78 1.73 25.81 35.53
N SER A 79 1.62 26.83 34.66
CA SER A 79 1.72 26.64 33.21
C SER A 79 3.15 26.28 32.80
N CYS A 80 3.27 25.52 31.72
CA CYS A 80 4.58 25.21 31.14
C CYS A 80 4.70 25.92 29.81
N ASP A 81 5.20 27.15 29.86
CA ASP A 81 5.25 28.06 28.70
C ASP A 81 6.61 28.05 27.99
N ASP A 82 7.64 27.46 28.62
CA ASP A 82 8.98 27.34 28.05
C ASP A 82 9.62 25.96 28.28
N ILE A 83 10.73 25.72 27.57
CA ILE A 83 11.44 24.44 27.63
C ILE A 83 12.01 24.16 29.03
N ASN A 84 12.37 25.19 29.80
CA ASN A 84 12.95 25.02 31.13
C ASN A 84 11.90 24.59 32.15
N SER A 85 10.68 25.08 32.01
CA SER A 85 9.53 24.69 32.82
C SER A 85 9.21 23.22 32.61
N ILE A 86 9.17 22.77 31.35
CA ILE A 86 9.00 21.34 31.03
C ILE A 86 10.17 20.49 31.51
N LYS A 87 11.42 20.98 31.42
CA LYS A 87 12.57 20.27 32.01
C LYS A 87 12.37 20.02 33.50
N ARG A 88 11.91 21.02 34.27
CA ARG A 88 11.64 20.84 35.70
C ARG A 88 10.57 19.78 35.94
N VAL A 89 9.45 19.85 35.22
CA VAL A 89 8.38 18.84 35.32
C VAL A 89 8.93 17.43 35.06
N ILE A 90 9.63 17.23 33.95
CA ILE A 90 10.12 15.91 33.52
C ILE A 90 11.13 15.29 34.51
N HIS A 91 11.93 16.12 35.19
CA HIS A 91 12.97 15.67 36.12
C HIS A 91 12.49 15.55 37.57
N GLN A 92 11.53 16.37 38.00
CA GLN A 92 11.14 16.50 39.41
C GLN A 92 9.78 15.87 39.73
N VAL A 93 8.91 15.68 38.73
CA VAL A 93 7.59 15.06 38.93
C VAL A 93 7.66 13.57 38.60
N GLU A 94 7.41 12.73 39.62
CA GLU A 94 7.39 11.27 39.45
C GLU A 94 6.15 10.75 38.70
N SER A 95 5.03 11.47 38.78
CA SER A 95 3.78 11.07 38.11
C SER A 95 3.92 11.21 36.58
N GLU A 96 3.87 10.07 35.88
CA GLU A 96 3.88 10.04 34.42
C GLU A 96 2.65 10.72 33.81
N GLU A 97 1.49 10.63 34.46
CA GLU A 97 0.25 11.24 33.97
C GLU A 97 0.34 12.77 33.95
N ILE A 98 0.87 13.38 35.02
CA ILE A 98 1.10 14.82 35.08
C ILE A 98 2.15 15.23 34.04
N CYS A 99 3.25 14.47 33.93
CA CYS A 99 4.27 14.71 32.92
C CYS A 99 3.67 14.69 31.50
N PHE A 100 2.81 13.73 31.20
CA PHE A 100 2.15 13.60 29.91
C PHE A 100 1.22 14.79 29.63
N GLN A 101 0.32 15.12 30.55
CA GLN A 101 -0.62 16.24 30.39
C GLN A 101 0.09 17.57 30.15
N LYS A 102 1.14 17.87 30.93
CA LYS A 102 1.96 19.08 30.75
C LYS A 102 2.73 19.05 29.43
N SER A 103 3.28 17.90 29.06
CA SER A 103 4.00 17.72 27.79
C SER A 103 3.11 17.94 26.58
N VAL A 104 1.86 17.46 26.60
CA VAL A 104 0.88 17.69 25.53
C VAL A 104 0.51 19.17 25.41
N CYS A 105 0.27 19.84 26.54
CA CYS A 105 -0.05 21.27 26.54
C CYS A 105 1.10 22.10 25.97
N PHE A 106 2.33 21.83 26.41
CA PHE A 106 3.51 22.51 25.88
C PHE A 106 3.72 22.20 24.41
N PHE A 107 3.62 20.92 24.00
CA PHE A 107 3.73 20.52 22.59
C PHE A 107 2.80 21.31 21.68
N LYS A 108 1.52 21.46 22.07
CA LYS A 108 0.53 22.24 21.30
C LYS A 108 0.89 23.72 21.14
N SER A 109 1.67 24.29 22.06
CA SER A 109 2.16 25.67 21.95
C SER A 109 3.33 25.82 20.96
N LEU A 110 4.03 24.73 20.63
CA LEU A 110 5.24 24.76 19.81
C LEU A 110 4.93 24.77 18.31
N ILE A 111 3.71 24.43 17.91
CA ILE A 111 3.31 24.29 16.51
C ILE A 111 2.05 25.11 16.26
N ALA A 112 2.06 25.88 15.18
CA ALA A 112 0.89 26.61 14.73
C ALA A 112 0.83 26.63 13.20
N SER A 113 -0.39 26.62 12.67
CA SER A 113 -0.64 26.63 11.23
C SER A 113 -1.42 27.87 10.84
N TYR A 114 -1.04 28.50 9.73
CA TYR A 114 -1.67 29.71 9.23
C TYR A 114 -1.82 29.64 7.70
N LEU A 115 -2.77 30.42 7.17
CA LEU A 115 -2.90 30.70 5.74
C LEU A 115 -2.53 32.17 5.50
N ILE A 116 -1.76 32.43 4.44
CA ILE A 116 -1.29 33.78 4.10
C ILE A 116 -1.54 34.02 2.60
N GLU A 117 -2.09 35.18 2.23
CA GLU A 117 -2.15 35.59 0.82
C GLU A 117 -0.74 35.87 0.29
N ASN A 118 -0.41 35.31 -0.88
CA ASN A 118 0.90 35.44 -1.52
C ASN A 118 1.30 36.90 -1.79
N LYS A 119 0.32 37.80 -1.90
CA LYS A 119 0.53 39.25 -2.07
C LYS A 119 1.32 39.88 -0.90
N PHE A 120 1.28 39.29 0.29
CA PHE A 120 2.06 39.72 1.46
C PHE A 120 3.50 39.18 1.46
N ILE A 121 3.86 38.36 0.48
CA ILE A 121 5.11 37.62 0.39
C ILE A 121 5.86 38.10 -0.86
N ILE A 122 6.48 39.28 -0.75
CA ILE A 122 7.11 39.98 -1.88
C ILE A 122 8.35 39.21 -2.44
N GLU A 123 8.90 38.22 -1.71
CA GLU A 123 10.20 37.62 -2.02
C GLU A 123 10.19 36.13 -2.43
N ILE A 124 9.12 35.37 -2.21
CA ILE A 124 9.08 33.92 -2.53
C ILE A 124 8.54 33.70 -3.94
N LYS A 125 9.40 33.87 -4.95
CA LYS A 125 9.06 33.65 -6.37
C LYS A 125 8.77 32.18 -6.74
N GLU A 126 9.01 31.26 -5.81
CA GLU A 126 8.95 29.82 -6.04
C GLU A 126 7.54 29.25 -5.88
N ILE A 127 6.65 29.89 -5.10
CA ILE A 127 5.28 29.43 -4.87
C ILE A 127 4.31 30.29 -5.71
N LYS A 128 3.69 29.67 -6.72
CA LYS A 128 2.82 30.34 -7.71
C LYS A 128 1.33 30.12 -7.44
N THR A 129 0.89 30.39 -6.22
CA THR A 129 -0.53 30.30 -5.81
C THR A 129 -0.95 31.59 -5.09
N ASP A 130 -2.24 31.90 -5.06
CA ASP A 130 -2.74 33.10 -4.38
C ASP A 130 -2.66 32.97 -2.85
N PHE A 131 -2.66 31.74 -2.32
CA PHE A 131 -2.56 31.42 -0.91
C PHE A 131 -1.40 30.47 -0.62
N ILE A 132 -0.75 30.70 0.53
CA ILE A 132 0.37 29.91 1.05
C ILE A 132 0.02 29.43 2.44
N LYS A 133 0.14 28.12 2.63
CA LYS A 133 -0.02 27.45 3.92
C LYS A 133 1.30 27.43 4.66
N VAL A 134 1.30 27.88 5.91
CA VAL A 134 2.51 28.02 6.74
C VAL A 134 2.37 27.22 8.02
N VAL A 135 3.22 26.22 8.18
CA VAL A 135 3.40 25.50 9.46
C VAL A 135 4.59 26.13 10.20
N LYS A 136 4.30 26.83 11.29
CA LYS A 136 5.27 27.43 12.19
C LYS A 136 5.64 26.43 13.28
N ILE A 137 6.92 26.09 13.38
CA ILE A 137 7.47 25.13 14.33
C ILE A 137 8.51 25.81 15.19
N SER A 138 8.34 25.79 16.51
CA SER A 138 9.33 26.29 17.46
C SER A 138 10.61 25.45 17.40
N ARG A 139 11.76 26.13 17.40
CA ARG A 139 13.07 25.45 17.49
C ARG A 139 13.25 24.69 18.80
N SER A 140 12.50 25.02 19.86
CA SER A 140 12.50 24.25 21.11
C SER A 140 11.88 22.86 20.97
N LEU A 141 11.19 22.55 19.87
CA LEU A 141 10.55 21.25 19.65
C LEU A 141 11.56 20.09 19.58
N GLU A 142 12.73 20.30 18.98
CA GLU A 142 13.78 19.28 18.94
C GLU A 142 14.29 18.96 20.35
N GLU A 143 14.60 20.00 21.12
CA GLU A 143 15.05 19.86 22.51
C GLU A 143 13.98 19.19 23.38
N PHE A 144 12.70 19.53 23.14
CA PHE A 144 11.58 18.88 23.81
C PHE A 144 11.53 17.38 23.50
N PHE A 145 11.59 16.97 22.22
CA PHE A 145 11.60 15.55 21.89
C PHE A 145 12.80 14.80 22.46
N GLN A 146 13.98 15.43 22.50
CA GLN A 146 15.16 14.86 23.14
C GLN A 146 14.96 14.67 24.65
N LEU A 147 14.30 15.63 25.31
CA LEU A 147 14.01 15.58 26.74
C LEU A 147 13.03 14.46 27.11
N ILE A 148 11.99 14.24 26.30
CA ILE A 148 10.95 13.23 26.58
C ILE A 148 11.25 11.86 25.98
N ASN A 149 12.40 11.67 25.31
CA ASN A 149 12.74 10.45 24.56
C ASN A 149 12.69 9.14 25.37
N SER A 150 12.90 9.23 26.68
CA SER A 150 12.96 8.11 27.62
C SER A 150 11.63 7.85 28.32
N LYS A 151 10.63 8.70 28.09
CA LYS A 151 9.30 8.59 28.72
C LYS A 151 8.40 7.64 27.93
N SER A 152 7.52 6.94 28.64
CA SER A 152 6.57 5.96 28.08
C SER A 152 5.66 6.56 27.00
N PHE A 153 5.27 7.82 27.13
CA PHE A 153 4.37 8.54 26.22
C PHE A 153 5.06 9.22 25.03
N TYR A 154 6.38 9.07 24.85
CA TYR A 154 7.13 9.70 23.74
C TYR A 154 6.51 9.44 22.37
N ASN A 155 6.21 8.16 22.09
CA ASN A 155 5.68 7.74 20.80
C ASN A 155 4.30 8.34 20.52
N GLU A 156 3.48 8.58 21.54
CA GLU A 156 2.15 9.16 21.40
C GLU A 156 2.25 10.62 20.93
N ILE A 157 3.10 11.42 21.57
CA ILE A 157 3.34 12.82 21.19
C ILE A 157 4.02 12.91 19.81
N LEU A 158 4.97 12.01 19.51
CA LEU A 158 5.59 11.95 18.19
C LEU A 158 4.58 11.62 17.08
N GLN A 159 3.61 10.75 17.36
CA GLN A 159 2.53 10.45 16.41
C GLN A 159 1.58 11.65 16.25
N GLU A 160 1.24 12.36 17.31
CA GLU A 160 0.44 13.59 17.22
C GLU A 160 1.12 14.63 16.32
N TYR A 161 2.45 14.79 16.45
CA TYR A 161 3.25 15.62 15.54
C TYR A 161 3.17 15.17 14.08
N LYS A 162 3.30 13.86 13.82
CA LYS A 162 3.20 13.31 12.47
C LYS A 162 1.82 13.52 11.85
N GLU A 163 0.76 13.37 12.63
CA GLU A 163 -0.62 13.62 12.16
C GLU A 163 -0.87 15.10 11.87
N ILE A 164 -0.33 16.03 12.69
CA ILE A 164 -0.38 17.47 12.37
C ILE A 164 0.33 17.73 11.04
N LEU A 165 1.58 17.27 10.87
CA LEU A 165 2.30 17.46 9.61
C LEU A 165 1.55 16.86 8.42
N LYS A 166 0.97 15.68 8.57
CA LYS A 166 0.22 14.99 7.52
C LYS A 166 -1.05 15.74 7.14
N PHE A 167 -1.80 16.26 8.12
CA PHE A 167 -2.95 17.12 7.87
C PHE A 167 -2.54 18.42 7.18
N GLU A 168 -1.44 19.02 7.61
CA GLU A 168 -1.03 20.32 7.11
C GLU A 168 -0.38 20.26 5.72
N LEU A 169 0.43 19.24 5.45
CA LEU A 169 1.23 19.09 4.23
C LEU A 169 0.72 17.93 3.34
N ASN A 170 -0.56 17.60 3.45
CA ASN A 170 -1.15 16.52 2.66
C ASN A 170 -0.91 16.77 1.16
N ASP A 171 -0.53 15.72 0.43
CA ASP A 171 -0.24 15.71 -1.01
C ASP A 171 0.85 16.68 -1.52
N SER A 172 1.49 17.44 -0.62
CA SER A 172 2.57 18.38 -0.97
C SER A 172 3.83 17.63 -1.38
N LEU A 173 4.40 17.99 -2.53
CA LEU A 173 5.66 17.44 -3.01
C LEU A 173 6.86 18.20 -2.43
N PRO A 174 8.03 17.55 -2.28
CA PRO A 174 9.25 18.23 -1.81
C PRO A 174 9.55 19.56 -2.51
N SER A 175 9.52 19.57 -3.84
CA SER A 175 9.81 20.74 -4.69
C SER A 175 8.82 21.90 -4.54
N GLU A 176 7.64 21.63 -3.98
CA GLU A 176 6.59 22.62 -3.73
C GLU A 176 6.75 23.30 -2.36
N ILE A 177 7.74 22.86 -1.57
CA ILE A 177 7.93 23.33 -0.19
C ILE A 177 9.16 24.23 -0.07
N VAL A 178 8.97 25.32 0.65
CA VAL A 178 10.05 26.22 1.04
C VAL A 178 10.17 26.20 2.56
N VAL A 179 11.39 26.03 3.06
CA VAL A 179 11.68 26.12 4.50
C VAL A 179 12.39 27.43 4.80
N MET A 180 11.83 28.19 5.72
CA MET A 180 12.37 29.46 6.21
C MET A 180 12.56 29.41 7.71
N GLY A 181 13.33 30.33 8.26
CA GLY A 181 13.44 30.44 9.71
C GLY A 181 14.07 31.73 10.19
N ASP A 182 13.84 31.97 11.48
CA ASP A 182 14.50 32.99 12.29
C ASP A 182 15.24 32.30 13.45
N THR A 183 15.60 33.04 14.50
CA THR A 183 16.29 32.51 15.69
C THR A 183 15.41 31.62 16.57
N THR A 184 14.10 31.70 16.43
CA THR A 184 13.09 31.09 17.32
C THR A 184 12.25 30.01 16.65
N TYR A 185 11.94 30.16 15.36
CA TYR A 185 11.01 29.31 14.63
C TYR A 185 11.55 28.87 13.27
N LEU A 186 11.07 27.71 12.84
CA LEU A 186 11.10 27.21 11.47
C LEU A 186 9.71 27.41 10.87
N TYR A 187 9.65 27.78 9.60
CA TYR A 187 8.41 27.98 8.85
C TYR A 187 8.47 27.09 7.61
N ILE A 188 7.52 26.17 7.50
CA ILE A 188 7.35 25.30 6.33
C ILE A 188 6.22 25.88 5.50
N LEU A 189 6.54 26.31 4.29
CA LEU A 189 5.59 26.95 3.36
C LEU A 189 5.23 25.99 2.23
N SER A 190 3.94 25.87 1.93
CA SER A 190 3.41 25.06 0.83
C SER A 190 2.24 25.77 0.12
N SER A 191 1.94 25.37 -1.11
CA SER A 191 0.78 25.90 -1.85
C SER A 191 -0.54 25.43 -1.25
N ALA A 192 -1.54 26.31 -1.21
CA ALA A 192 -2.92 25.97 -0.83
C ALA A 192 -3.88 26.13 -2.03
N ASN A 193 -4.89 25.27 -2.12
CA ASN A 193 -5.82 25.20 -3.26
C ASN A 193 -7.17 25.90 -3.03
N ASP A 194 -7.57 26.17 -1.78
CA ASP A 194 -8.89 26.70 -1.46
C ASP A 194 -8.83 27.88 -0.47
N GLU A 195 -9.83 28.76 -0.58
CA GLU A 195 -10.19 29.85 0.36
C GLU A 195 -10.66 29.27 1.72
N ASP A 196 -9.94 28.30 2.29
CA ASP A 196 -10.30 27.70 3.57
C ASP A 196 -10.21 28.74 4.70
N ASP A 197 -11.17 28.66 5.62
CA ASP A 197 -11.50 29.52 6.79
C ASP A 197 -10.35 29.71 7.82
N LEU A 198 -9.11 29.91 7.39
CA LEU A 198 -7.98 30.23 8.24
C LEU A 198 -7.76 31.74 8.22
N HIS A 199 -7.85 32.35 9.41
CA HIS A 199 -7.57 33.76 9.63
C HIS A 199 -6.27 34.17 8.92
N ALA A 200 -6.39 34.97 7.86
CA ALA A 200 -5.28 35.58 7.17
C ALA A 200 -4.44 36.37 8.18
N SER A 201 -3.31 35.80 8.58
CA SER A 201 -2.40 36.44 9.51
C SER A 201 -1.43 37.32 8.73
N ASN A 202 -1.23 38.56 9.18
CA ASN A 202 -0.22 39.47 8.62
C ASN A 202 1.18 39.04 9.11
N LEU A 203 1.66 37.87 8.68
CA LEU A 203 3.02 37.44 8.96
C LEU A 203 3.96 38.14 7.97
N SER A 204 4.75 39.10 8.47
CA SER A 204 5.78 39.76 7.66
C SER A 204 6.95 38.81 7.44
N ILE A 205 6.97 38.13 6.29
CA ILE A 205 8.01 37.15 5.90
C ILE A 205 9.34 37.84 5.52
N SER A 206 9.36 39.16 5.34
CA SER A 206 10.53 39.94 4.87
C SER A 206 11.80 39.81 5.73
N SER A 207 11.69 39.39 7.00
CA SER A 207 12.85 39.16 7.88
C SER A 207 13.31 37.70 7.95
N LEU A 208 12.59 36.77 7.32
CA LEU A 208 12.88 35.34 7.38
C LEU A 208 13.94 34.95 6.35
N LYS A 209 14.87 34.07 6.76
CA LYS A 209 15.90 33.56 5.85
C LYS A 209 15.47 32.20 5.31
N LYS A 210 15.62 31.99 4.00
CA LYS A 210 15.53 30.66 3.39
C LYS A 210 16.62 29.77 4.00
N LEU A 211 16.22 28.60 4.47
CA LEU A 211 17.11 27.65 5.11
C LEU A 211 17.35 26.46 4.18
N ASP A 212 18.57 25.93 4.24
CA ASP A 212 18.93 24.69 3.58
C ASP A 212 18.54 23.52 4.49
N ILE A 213 17.58 22.70 4.05
CA ILE A 213 17.02 21.57 4.81
C ILE A 213 18.13 20.65 5.32
N ILE A 214 19.21 20.44 4.56
CA ILE A 214 20.33 19.57 4.95
C ILE A 214 21.06 20.15 6.17
N LYS A 215 21.26 21.47 6.20
CA LYS A 215 21.90 22.14 7.35
C LYS A 215 21.03 22.07 8.59
N ILE A 216 19.71 22.16 8.43
CA ILE A 216 18.76 22.05 9.54
C ILE A 216 18.69 20.61 10.06
N TYR A 217 18.69 19.61 9.17
CA TYR A 217 18.58 18.19 9.52
C TYR A 217 19.63 17.75 10.56
N ASN A 218 20.86 18.23 10.43
CA ASN A 218 21.94 17.91 11.38
C ASN A 218 21.72 18.51 12.78
N SER A 219 20.89 19.55 12.92
CA SER A 219 20.62 20.22 14.20
C SER A 219 19.22 19.97 14.75
N TYR A 220 18.31 19.44 13.93
CA TYR A 220 16.89 19.21 14.22
C TYR A 220 16.45 17.86 13.66
N GLN A 221 17.13 16.80 14.08
CA GLN A 221 17.00 15.51 13.44
C GLN A 221 15.58 14.94 13.59
N ILE A 222 15.01 14.91 14.80
CA ILE A 222 13.69 14.29 15.04
C ILE A 222 12.59 15.06 14.31
N VAL A 223 12.64 16.40 14.39
CA VAL A 223 11.65 17.30 13.79
C VAL A 223 11.67 17.20 12.27
N ILE A 224 12.85 17.28 11.65
CA ILE A 224 13.01 17.26 10.19
C ILE A 224 12.86 15.85 9.63
N ASP A 225 13.25 14.80 10.35
CA ASP A 225 13.10 13.42 9.89
C ASP A 225 11.62 13.05 9.67
N SER A 226 10.74 13.43 10.60
CA SER A 226 9.29 13.21 10.46
C SER A 226 8.71 13.94 9.24
N PHE A 227 9.19 15.15 8.98
CA PHE A 227 8.83 15.94 7.80
C PHE A 227 9.33 15.29 6.50
N LEU A 228 10.61 14.91 6.41
CA LEU A 228 11.16 14.25 5.23
C LEU A 228 10.51 12.89 4.96
N GLN A 229 10.16 12.14 6.01
CA GLN A 229 9.44 10.87 5.91
C GLN A 229 8.07 11.08 5.24
N LEU A 230 7.32 12.11 5.66
CA LEU A 230 6.03 12.47 5.06
C LEU A 230 6.20 12.89 3.59
N LEU A 231 7.18 13.74 3.27
CA LEU A 231 7.41 14.16 1.89
C LEU A 231 7.82 13.00 0.99
N LYS A 232 8.59 12.06 1.51
CA LYS A 232 8.95 10.83 0.79
C LYS A 232 7.72 9.99 0.52
N TYR A 233 6.83 9.89 1.49
CA TYR A 233 5.54 9.21 1.35
C TYR A 233 4.66 9.87 0.29
N ASN A 234 4.51 11.19 0.33
CA ASN A 234 3.75 11.96 -0.66
C ASN A 234 4.33 11.79 -2.07
N LEU A 235 5.66 11.88 -2.22
CA LEU A 235 6.33 11.63 -3.50
C LEU A 235 5.99 10.23 -4.03
N ASN A 236 6.04 9.19 -3.18
CA ASN A 236 5.74 7.82 -3.59
C ASN A 236 4.28 7.64 -4.02
N ASN A 237 3.34 8.30 -3.33
CA ASN A 237 1.92 8.26 -3.67
C ASN A 237 1.61 8.99 -4.98
N ARG A 238 2.37 10.04 -5.30
CA ARG A 238 2.22 10.82 -6.55
C ARG A 238 2.76 10.07 -7.78
N ILE A 239 3.63 9.08 -7.59
CA ILE A 239 4.17 8.30 -8.71
C ILE A 239 3.11 7.33 -9.21
N VAL A 240 2.43 7.74 -10.27
CA VAL A 240 1.51 6.86 -11.00
C VAL A 240 2.32 6.03 -12.03
N PRO A 241 2.32 4.68 -11.95
CA PRO A 241 3.20 3.84 -12.75
C PRO A 241 3.07 3.97 -14.28
N ASP A 242 2.00 4.56 -14.78
CA ASP A 242 1.72 4.75 -16.19
C ASP A 242 1.83 6.21 -16.68
N GLU A 243 2.15 7.14 -15.78
CA GLU A 243 2.31 8.59 -16.05
C GLU A 243 3.57 9.16 -15.38
N ILE A 244 4.60 8.31 -15.19
CA ILE A 244 5.83 8.69 -14.49
C ILE A 244 6.54 9.85 -15.19
N ASP A 245 6.64 10.99 -14.50
CA ASP A 245 7.54 12.09 -14.87
C ASP A 245 8.89 11.95 -14.13
N VAL A 246 9.90 11.50 -14.88
CA VAL A 246 11.26 11.32 -14.37
C VAL A 246 11.89 12.65 -13.93
N ASN A 247 11.56 13.75 -14.60
CA ASN A 247 12.09 15.07 -14.25
C ASN A 247 11.51 15.54 -12.92
N LEU A 248 10.20 15.40 -12.74
CA LEU A 248 9.52 15.70 -11.48
C LEU A 248 10.15 14.89 -10.33
N ILE A 249 10.37 13.60 -10.52
CA ILE A 249 10.97 12.74 -9.48
C ILE A 249 12.41 13.18 -9.17
N ASN A 250 13.21 13.44 -10.20
CA ASN A 250 14.59 13.90 -10.00
C ASN A 250 14.65 15.25 -9.29
N GLU A 251 13.77 16.19 -9.65
CA GLU A 251 13.67 17.50 -9.01
C GLU A 251 13.31 17.37 -7.52
N ASN A 252 12.27 16.59 -7.21
CA ASN A 252 11.83 16.33 -5.85
C ASN A 252 12.87 15.55 -5.03
N ASN A 253 13.60 14.63 -5.66
CA ASN A 253 14.61 13.82 -4.99
C ASN A 253 15.83 14.62 -4.54
N ARG A 254 16.13 15.79 -5.16
CA ARG A 254 17.26 16.64 -4.78
C ARG A 254 17.18 17.14 -3.34
N ILE A 255 15.98 17.35 -2.82
CA ILE A 255 15.78 17.82 -1.45
C ILE A 255 16.26 16.80 -0.41
N PHE A 256 16.26 15.52 -0.77
CA PHE A 256 16.71 14.45 0.12
C PHE A 256 18.24 14.23 0.09
N ILE A 257 19.02 14.97 -0.70
CA ILE A 257 20.49 14.77 -0.77
C ILE A 257 21.10 14.76 0.64
N ASN A 258 22.00 13.81 0.90
CA ASN A 258 22.65 13.58 2.21
C ASN A 258 21.70 13.16 3.35
N THR A 259 20.46 12.78 3.06
CA THR A 259 19.51 12.19 4.01
C THR A 259 19.27 10.72 3.69
N PRO A 260 18.79 9.89 4.64
CA PRO A 260 18.46 8.49 4.37
C PRO A 260 17.33 8.30 3.34
N TYR A 261 16.58 9.36 3.00
CA TYR A 261 15.45 9.31 2.06
C TYR A 261 15.86 9.50 0.59
N TYR A 262 17.14 9.83 0.33
CA TYR A 262 17.68 10.07 -1.00
C TYR A 262 17.64 8.82 -1.88
N ILE A 263 17.12 8.96 -3.09
CA ILE A 263 17.21 7.91 -4.11
C ILE A 263 18.53 8.10 -4.85
N SER A 264 19.53 7.29 -4.51
CA SER A 264 20.84 7.34 -5.16
C SER A 264 20.81 6.93 -6.63
N PHE A 265 19.88 6.05 -7.00
CA PHE A 265 19.73 5.53 -8.36
C PHE A 265 18.26 5.63 -8.81
N THR A 266 17.86 6.79 -9.35
CA THR A 266 16.46 7.04 -9.76
C THR A 266 15.97 6.01 -10.78
N ASP A 267 16.80 5.65 -11.76
CA ASP A 267 16.42 4.68 -12.80
C ASP A 267 16.09 3.30 -12.22
N ASP A 268 16.87 2.83 -11.24
CA ASP A 268 16.63 1.55 -10.57
C ASP A 268 15.37 1.59 -9.70
N TYR A 269 15.15 2.72 -9.02
CA TYR A 269 13.95 2.95 -8.22
C TYR A 269 12.68 2.93 -9.08
N LEU A 270 12.70 3.64 -10.21
CA LEU A 270 11.62 3.65 -11.18
C LEU A 270 11.36 2.26 -11.77
N LEU A 271 12.43 1.52 -12.08
CA LEU A 271 12.33 0.15 -12.56
C LEU A 271 11.60 -0.74 -11.54
N ASP A 272 11.94 -0.63 -10.24
CA ASP A 272 11.30 -1.41 -9.19
C ASP A 272 9.81 -1.08 -9.03
N ILE A 273 9.40 0.18 -9.20
CA ILE A 273 7.98 0.59 -9.23
C ILE A 273 7.26 -0.01 -10.43
N LEU A 274 7.83 0.12 -11.63
CA LEU A 274 7.23 -0.42 -12.86
C LEU A 274 7.07 -1.94 -12.81
N ILE A 275 8.08 -2.66 -12.31
CA ILE A 275 8.02 -4.11 -12.17
C ILE A 275 6.91 -4.51 -11.20
N LYS A 276 6.84 -3.87 -10.02
CA LYS A 276 5.79 -4.14 -9.03
C LYS A 276 4.39 -3.86 -9.60
N SER A 277 4.22 -2.76 -10.32
CA SER A 277 2.96 -2.39 -10.96
C SER A 277 2.50 -3.47 -11.95
N ILE A 278 3.35 -3.83 -12.92
CA ILE A 278 3.02 -4.85 -13.93
C ILE A 278 2.72 -6.20 -13.28
N MET A 279 3.54 -6.60 -12.30
CA MET A 279 3.31 -7.84 -11.56
C MET A 279 1.99 -7.84 -10.81
N ASN A 280 1.58 -6.70 -10.24
CA ASN A 280 0.31 -6.57 -9.53
C ASN A 280 -0.87 -6.74 -10.50
N GLU A 281 -0.85 -6.04 -11.63
CA GLU A 281 -1.86 -6.18 -12.68
C GLU A 281 -1.95 -7.61 -13.21
N CYS A 282 -0.81 -8.30 -13.37
CA CYS A 282 -0.78 -9.70 -13.80
C CYS A 282 -1.37 -10.68 -12.76
N ARG A 283 -1.59 -10.25 -11.51
CA ARG A 283 -2.25 -11.05 -10.47
C ARG A 283 -3.77 -10.99 -10.53
N HIS A 284 -4.34 -9.96 -11.15
CA HIS A 284 -5.79 -9.80 -11.23
C HIS A 284 -6.35 -10.50 -12.48
N PRO A 285 -7.51 -11.20 -12.38
CA PRO A 285 -8.16 -11.78 -13.56
C PRO A 285 -8.71 -10.66 -14.45
N VAL A 286 -8.78 -10.92 -15.76
CA VAL A 286 -9.45 -10.01 -16.69
C VAL A 286 -10.92 -9.86 -16.29
N SER A 287 -11.39 -8.61 -16.16
CA SER A 287 -12.80 -8.28 -15.93
C SER A 287 -13.45 -7.78 -17.23
N SER A 288 -14.72 -8.13 -17.45
CA SER A 288 -15.45 -7.86 -18.70
C SER A 288 -15.93 -6.41 -18.74
N ASP A 289 -16.17 -5.83 -17.57
CA ASP A 289 -16.59 -4.44 -17.39
C ASP A 289 -15.39 -3.48 -17.45
N GLY A 290 -14.17 -4.00 -17.28
CA GLY A 290 -12.93 -3.27 -17.40
C GLY A 290 -12.29 -3.42 -18.78
N VAL A 291 -12.99 -3.05 -19.86
CA VAL A 291 -12.41 -3.06 -21.22
C VAL A 291 -12.26 -1.64 -21.78
N VAL A 292 -11.19 -1.41 -22.54
CA VAL A 292 -10.82 -0.08 -23.08
C VAL A 292 -10.61 -0.18 -24.59
N LYS A 293 -11.01 0.86 -25.33
CA LYS A 293 -10.73 0.95 -26.77
C LYS A 293 -9.22 0.91 -27.01
N SER A 294 -8.80 0.03 -27.90
CA SER A 294 -7.41 -0.06 -28.36
C SER A 294 -7.08 1.13 -29.26
N PHE A 295 -5.83 1.61 -29.17
CA PHE A 295 -5.30 2.65 -30.05
C PHE A 295 -4.93 2.11 -31.45
N ASN A 296 -4.82 0.78 -31.62
CA ASN A 296 -4.46 0.15 -32.90
C ASN A 296 -5.55 -0.82 -33.37
N PHE A 297 -6.56 -0.27 -34.06
CA PHE A 297 -7.71 -1.00 -34.62
C PHE A 297 -7.34 -2.08 -35.63
N GLN A 298 -6.13 -2.07 -36.18
CA GLN A 298 -5.68 -3.10 -37.14
C GLN A 298 -5.32 -4.42 -36.45
N VAL A 299 -5.03 -4.40 -35.15
CA VAL A 299 -4.55 -5.55 -34.37
C VAL A 299 -5.65 -6.09 -33.47
N GLY A 300 -6.35 -5.20 -32.77
CA GLY A 300 -7.50 -5.48 -31.91
C GLY A 300 -8.24 -4.19 -31.61
N LYS A 301 -9.57 -4.24 -31.52
CA LYS A 301 -10.42 -3.06 -31.31
C LYS A 301 -10.51 -2.68 -29.83
N ILE A 302 -10.43 -3.65 -28.94
CA ILE A 302 -10.59 -3.49 -27.49
C ILE A 302 -9.56 -4.35 -26.77
N ILE A 303 -9.05 -3.85 -25.65
CA ILE A 303 -8.15 -4.57 -24.73
C ILE A 303 -8.68 -4.51 -23.30
N SER A 304 -8.22 -5.40 -22.43
CA SER A 304 -8.54 -5.30 -21.00
C SER A 304 -7.90 -4.07 -20.35
N SER A 305 -8.52 -3.52 -19.32
CA SER A 305 -8.00 -2.40 -18.53
C SER A 305 -6.68 -2.75 -17.85
N ASN A 306 -6.58 -3.97 -17.31
CA ASN A 306 -5.35 -4.53 -16.76
C ASN A 306 -4.23 -4.52 -17.80
N TYR A 307 -4.50 -5.03 -19.01
CA TYR A 307 -3.51 -5.02 -20.08
C TYR A 307 -3.18 -3.59 -20.55
N ALA A 308 -4.13 -2.66 -20.55
CA ALA A 308 -3.87 -1.26 -20.88
C ALA A 308 -2.84 -0.61 -19.94
N LEU A 309 -2.94 -0.87 -18.63
CA LEU A 309 -1.97 -0.43 -17.63
C LEU A 309 -0.61 -1.13 -17.83
N ILE A 310 -0.62 -2.46 -17.97
CA ILE A 310 0.59 -3.26 -18.24
C ILE A 310 1.33 -2.71 -19.47
N ARG A 311 0.60 -2.42 -20.55
CA ARG A 311 1.14 -1.87 -21.78
C ARG A 311 1.84 -0.53 -21.54
N LYS A 312 1.20 0.42 -20.88
CA LYS A 312 1.79 1.74 -20.60
C LYS A 312 3.07 1.58 -19.76
N SER A 313 3.02 0.80 -18.68
CA SER A 313 4.19 0.54 -17.83
C SER A 313 5.31 -0.22 -18.57
N LEU A 314 4.99 -1.15 -19.48
CA LEU A 314 5.98 -1.82 -20.33
C LEU A 314 6.70 -0.86 -21.26
N LYS A 315 6.02 0.16 -21.81
CA LYS A 315 6.68 1.19 -22.62
C LYS A 315 7.72 1.95 -21.81
N LEU A 316 7.35 2.40 -20.61
CA LEU A 316 8.26 3.10 -19.70
C LEU A 316 9.44 2.19 -19.28
N PHE A 317 9.16 0.91 -19.03
CA PHE A 317 10.19 -0.09 -18.74
C PHE A 317 11.21 -0.22 -19.88
N ILE A 318 10.74 -0.27 -21.12
CA ILE A 318 11.58 -0.41 -22.32
C ILE A 318 12.45 0.85 -22.53
N THR A 319 11.99 2.03 -22.12
CA THR A 319 12.79 3.26 -22.19
C THR A 319 13.72 3.47 -20.99
N SER A 320 13.60 2.67 -19.92
CA SER A 320 14.47 2.77 -18.73
C SER A 320 15.95 2.55 -19.08
N GLN A 321 16.81 3.37 -18.46
CA GLN A 321 18.27 3.34 -18.55
C GLN A 321 18.92 2.51 -17.43
N SER A 322 18.13 1.89 -16.56
CA SER A 322 18.64 1.06 -15.46
C SER A 322 19.47 -0.12 -15.95
N LYS A 323 20.61 -0.37 -15.30
CA LYS A 323 21.45 -1.56 -15.54
C LYS A 323 20.78 -2.87 -15.09
N ARG A 324 19.77 -2.81 -14.21
CA ARG A 324 19.03 -3.97 -13.68
C ARG A 324 17.89 -4.43 -14.61
N LYS A 325 17.64 -3.71 -15.70
CA LYS A 325 16.56 -3.95 -16.65
C LYS A 325 16.53 -5.37 -17.19
N GLU A 326 17.68 -5.96 -17.53
CA GLU A 326 17.76 -7.35 -18.01
C GLU A 326 17.21 -8.36 -17.00
N LYS A 327 17.60 -8.24 -15.73
CA LYS A 327 17.07 -9.09 -14.66
C LYS A 327 15.56 -8.85 -14.47
N GLY A 328 15.13 -7.58 -14.49
CA GLY A 328 13.72 -7.20 -14.38
C GLY A 328 12.86 -7.77 -15.52
N LYS A 329 13.38 -7.78 -16.74
CA LYS A 329 12.71 -8.29 -17.94
C LYS A 329 12.34 -9.76 -17.80
N SER A 330 13.24 -10.60 -17.29
CA SER A 330 12.95 -12.02 -17.05
C SER A 330 11.77 -12.23 -16.07
N VAL A 331 11.66 -11.40 -15.04
CA VAL A 331 10.56 -11.43 -14.05
C VAL A 331 9.24 -11.00 -14.71
N LEU A 332 9.28 -9.98 -15.54
CA LEU A 332 8.11 -9.50 -16.28
C LEU A 332 7.60 -10.52 -17.29
N ILE A 333 8.49 -11.14 -18.07
CA ILE A 333 8.12 -12.20 -19.04
C ILE A 333 7.40 -13.34 -18.32
N ASN A 334 7.94 -13.82 -17.19
CA ASN A 334 7.29 -14.86 -16.40
C ASN A 334 5.92 -14.44 -15.84
N SER A 335 5.76 -13.16 -15.49
CA SER A 335 4.50 -12.63 -14.99
C SER A 335 3.45 -12.52 -16.10
N LEU A 336 3.85 -12.06 -17.29
CA LEU A 336 3.01 -12.02 -18.48
C LEU A 336 2.58 -13.42 -18.92
N ILE A 337 3.51 -14.38 -18.93
CA ILE A 337 3.19 -15.79 -19.20
C ILE A 337 2.10 -16.29 -18.25
N LYS A 338 2.23 -16.02 -16.95
CA LYS A 338 1.22 -16.40 -15.95
C LYS A 338 -0.11 -15.71 -16.18
N PHE A 339 -0.11 -14.44 -16.60
CA PHE A 339 -1.32 -13.69 -16.90
C PHE A 339 -2.11 -14.32 -18.05
N PHE A 340 -1.45 -14.64 -19.17
CA PHE A 340 -2.10 -15.21 -20.35
C PHE A 340 -2.43 -16.71 -20.24
N ASN A 341 -1.75 -17.46 -19.37
CA ASN A 341 -2.06 -18.88 -19.11
C ASN A 341 -3.22 -19.12 -18.14
N ARG A 342 -3.88 -18.06 -17.65
CA ARG A 342 -5.03 -18.19 -16.75
C ARG A 342 -6.20 -18.91 -17.41
N THR A 343 -6.95 -19.61 -16.58
CA THR A 343 -8.19 -20.30 -16.96
C THR A 343 -9.38 -19.42 -16.59
N TYR A 344 -10.28 -19.26 -17.56
CA TYR A 344 -11.52 -18.51 -17.43
C TYR A 344 -12.68 -19.41 -17.81
N ASN A 345 -13.80 -19.27 -17.10
CA ASN A 345 -14.99 -20.09 -17.36
C ASN A 345 -15.86 -19.51 -18.49
N ASP A 346 -15.87 -18.19 -18.65
CA ASP A 346 -16.64 -17.51 -19.70
C ASP A 346 -15.77 -17.25 -20.94
N ASN A 347 -16.36 -17.52 -22.10
CA ASN A 347 -15.77 -17.38 -23.43
C ASN A 347 -15.46 -15.93 -23.78
N SER A 348 -16.27 -14.96 -23.30
CA SER A 348 -16.06 -13.54 -23.52
C SER A 348 -14.66 -13.09 -23.06
N PHE A 349 -14.20 -13.57 -21.90
CA PHE A 349 -12.86 -13.31 -21.38
C PHE A 349 -11.75 -13.89 -22.26
N HIS A 350 -11.94 -15.09 -22.81
CA HIS A 350 -10.96 -15.69 -23.72
C HIS A 350 -10.78 -14.85 -24.98
N VAL A 351 -11.85 -14.26 -25.51
CA VAL A 351 -11.78 -13.38 -26.69
C VAL A 351 -11.04 -12.07 -26.36
N VAL A 352 -11.28 -11.46 -25.20
CA VAL A 352 -10.53 -10.27 -24.75
C VAL A 352 -9.04 -10.59 -24.56
N LEU A 353 -8.72 -11.71 -23.91
CA LEU A 353 -7.33 -12.18 -23.75
C LEU A 353 -6.63 -12.45 -25.08
N TYR A 354 -7.38 -12.96 -26.07
CA TYR A 354 -6.87 -13.16 -27.41
C TYR A 354 -6.51 -11.81 -28.07
N SER A 355 -7.32 -10.78 -27.86
CA SER A 355 -6.99 -9.41 -28.29
C SER A 355 -5.72 -8.90 -27.60
N ASP A 356 -5.65 -9.02 -26.26
CA ASP A 356 -4.51 -8.57 -25.45
C ASP A 356 -3.19 -9.24 -25.89
N ILE A 357 -3.20 -10.56 -26.14
CA ILE A 357 -1.97 -11.29 -26.51
C ILE A 357 -1.50 -10.96 -27.93
N ILE A 358 -2.42 -10.74 -28.88
CA ILE A 358 -2.04 -10.26 -30.21
C ILE A 358 -1.38 -8.88 -30.10
N HIS A 359 -1.98 -8.00 -29.30
CA HIS A 359 -1.43 -6.66 -29.08
C HIS A 359 -0.03 -6.73 -28.46
N LEU A 360 0.18 -7.60 -27.48
CA LEU A 360 1.49 -7.82 -26.86
C LEU A 360 2.53 -8.29 -27.88
N ILE A 361 2.20 -9.33 -28.65
CA ILE A 361 3.11 -9.92 -29.64
C ILE A 361 3.47 -8.88 -30.71
N TYR A 362 2.49 -8.10 -31.16
CA TYR A 362 2.70 -7.11 -32.22
C TYR A 362 3.53 -5.91 -31.74
N GLU A 363 3.14 -5.25 -30.65
CA GLU A 363 3.78 -4.01 -30.19
C GLU A 363 5.12 -4.26 -29.49
N PHE A 364 5.27 -5.40 -28.80
CA PHE A 364 6.43 -5.67 -27.95
C PHE A 364 7.29 -6.85 -28.43
N SER A 365 7.20 -7.22 -29.72
CA SER A 365 7.98 -8.32 -30.31
C SER A 365 9.48 -8.27 -29.98
N ASN A 366 10.11 -7.10 -30.13
CA ASN A 366 11.53 -6.90 -29.81
C ASN A 366 11.83 -7.10 -28.32
N PHE A 367 10.95 -6.64 -27.44
CA PHE A 367 11.07 -6.87 -26.01
C PHE A 367 10.97 -8.38 -25.71
N LEU A 368 10.14 -9.13 -26.41
CA LEU A 368 10.00 -10.57 -26.19
C LEU A 368 11.15 -11.42 -26.81
N ASN A 369 11.95 -10.86 -27.71
CA ASN A 369 12.84 -11.61 -28.63
C ASN A 369 14.23 -12.05 -28.10
N GLU A 370 14.48 -11.99 -26.80
CA GLU A 370 15.84 -12.17 -26.24
C GLU A 370 16.48 -13.55 -26.48
N SER A 371 15.70 -14.56 -26.89
CA SER A 371 16.21 -15.91 -27.20
C SER A 371 15.43 -16.67 -28.28
N ASN A 372 14.56 -16.01 -29.07
CA ASN A 372 13.55 -16.64 -29.96
C ASN A 372 12.55 -17.62 -29.29
N GLN A 373 12.84 -18.13 -28.09
CA GLN A 373 12.02 -19.09 -27.35
C GLN A 373 10.79 -18.44 -26.71
N ASN A 374 10.92 -17.22 -26.18
CA ASN A 374 9.81 -16.54 -25.50
C ASN A 374 8.70 -16.10 -26.46
N VAL A 375 9.04 -15.55 -27.63
CA VAL A 375 8.04 -15.19 -28.65
C VAL A 375 7.29 -16.43 -29.14
N SER A 376 8.02 -17.52 -29.41
CA SER A 376 7.42 -18.80 -29.77
C SER A 376 6.43 -19.29 -28.72
N TYR A 377 6.75 -19.11 -27.43
CA TYR A 377 5.87 -19.45 -26.33
C TYR A 377 4.59 -18.61 -26.31
N PHE A 378 4.67 -17.28 -26.48
CA PHE A 378 3.46 -16.44 -26.57
C PHE A 378 2.59 -16.78 -27.79
N TYR A 379 3.18 -17.19 -28.92
CA TYR A 379 2.40 -17.71 -30.05
C TYR A 379 1.68 -19.02 -29.74
N GLU A 380 2.29 -19.94 -28.98
CA GLU A 380 1.60 -21.15 -28.51
C GLU A 380 0.47 -20.80 -27.53
N ILE A 381 0.67 -19.86 -26.61
CA ILE A 381 -0.43 -19.38 -25.75
C ILE A 381 -1.56 -18.77 -26.60
N LYS A 382 -1.24 -17.93 -27.60
CA LYS A 382 -2.24 -17.35 -28.53
C LYS A 382 -3.06 -18.46 -29.19
N LYS A 383 -2.39 -19.52 -29.67
CA LYS A 383 -3.02 -20.68 -30.30
C LYS A 383 -3.88 -21.48 -29.34
N ASP A 384 -3.50 -21.62 -28.08
CA ASP A 384 -4.29 -22.33 -27.08
C ASP A 384 -5.53 -21.53 -26.65
N ILE A 385 -5.42 -20.20 -26.51
CA ILE A 385 -6.57 -19.32 -26.31
C ILE A 385 -7.53 -19.43 -27.50
N PHE A 386 -7.02 -19.40 -28.73
CA PHE A 386 -7.82 -19.61 -29.95
C PHE A 386 -8.61 -20.92 -29.91
N LYS A 387 -7.94 -22.05 -29.60
CA LYS A 387 -8.60 -23.35 -29.48
C LYS A 387 -9.68 -23.36 -28.39
N LYS A 388 -9.42 -22.73 -27.24
CA LYS A 388 -10.42 -22.62 -26.15
C LYS A 388 -11.65 -21.86 -26.62
N ILE A 389 -11.48 -20.72 -27.29
CA ILE A 389 -12.59 -19.94 -27.84
C ILE A 389 -13.43 -20.80 -28.77
N ILE A 390 -12.80 -21.46 -29.75
CA ILE A 390 -13.51 -22.32 -30.71
C ILE A 390 -14.25 -23.44 -29.97
N LYS A 391 -13.57 -24.16 -29.07
CA LYS A 391 -14.16 -25.27 -28.31
C LYS A 391 -15.39 -24.83 -27.50
N HIS A 392 -15.32 -23.69 -26.80
CA HIS A 392 -16.45 -23.18 -26.04
C HIS A 392 -17.60 -22.71 -26.94
N SER A 393 -17.28 -22.18 -28.13
CA SER A 393 -18.27 -21.65 -29.06
C SER A 393 -19.00 -22.73 -29.86
N THR A 394 -18.48 -23.96 -29.92
CA THR A 394 -19.03 -25.05 -30.74
C THR A 394 -19.69 -26.17 -29.93
N ILE A 395 -19.89 -25.99 -28.63
CA ILE A 395 -20.59 -26.97 -27.78
C ILE A 395 -22.03 -27.12 -28.28
N LEU A 396 -22.34 -28.27 -28.86
CA LEU A 396 -23.69 -28.60 -29.31
C LEU A 396 -24.57 -29.00 -28.12
N THR A 397 -25.74 -28.38 -28.06
CA THR A 397 -26.80 -28.67 -27.08
C THR A 397 -28.08 -29.16 -27.77
N ILE A 398 -27.93 -29.77 -28.96
CA ILE A 398 -29.03 -30.29 -29.77
C ILE A 398 -29.65 -31.50 -29.07
N ASP A 399 -30.97 -31.50 -28.98
CA ASP A 399 -31.77 -32.64 -28.56
C ASP A 399 -32.88 -32.88 -29.59
N LEU A 400 -32.96 -34.08 -30.14
CA LEU A 400 -33.97 -34.44 -31.15
C LEU A 400 -35.39 -34.52 -30.59
N SER A 401 -35.54 -34.53 -29.26
CA SER A 401 -36.84 -34.38 -28.61
C SER A 401 -37.42 -32.96 -28.80
N ASN A 402 -36.56 -31.96 -29.03
CA ASN A 402 -36.98 -30.60 -29.33
C ASN A 402 -37.48 -30.49 -30.78
N THR A 403 -38.30 -29.46 -31.05
CA THR A 403 -38.68 -29.15 -32.43
C THR A 403 -37.47 -28.69 -33.25
N VAL A 404 -37.47 -28.97 -34.56
CA VAL A 404 -36.40 -28.54 -35.48
C VAL A 404 -36.15 -27.04 -35.39
N ILE A 405 -37.20 -26.24 -35.19
CA ILE A 405 -37.11 -24.78 -35.03
C ILE A 405 -36.23 -24.42 -33.84
N ILE A 406 -36.43 -25.07 -32.68
CA ILE A 406 -35.62 -24.84 -31.47
C ILE A 406 -34.14 -25.18 -31.74
N ASN A 407 -33.87 -26.34 -32.34
CA ASN A 407 -32.51 -26.76 -32.66
C ASN A 407 -31.83 -25.82 -33.69
N LYS A 408 -32.57 -25.31 -34.69
CA LYS A 408 -32.09 -24.26 -35.61
C LYS A 408 -31.78 -22.95 -34.87
N MET A 409 -32.61 -22.56 -33.90
CA MET A 409 -32.34 -21.38 -33.06
C MET A 409 -31.06 -21.55 -32.21
N LEU A 410 -30.83 -22.72 -31.62
CA LEU A 410 -29.61 -23.00 -30.84
C LEU A 410 -28.35 -22.89 -31.72
N LEU A 411 -28.37 -23.47 -32.92
CA LEU A 411 -27.26 -23.35 -33.87
C LEU A 411 -27.02 -21.89 -34.33
N LYS A 412 -28.10 -21.15 -34.59
CA LYS A 412 -28.01 -19.72 -34.93
C LYS A 412 -27.37 -18.92 -33.80
N ARG A 413 -27.76 -19.22 -32.56
CA ARG A 413 -27.25 -18.56 -31.36
C ARG A 413 -25.74 -18.77 -31.21
N LEU A 414 -25.22 -19.99 -31.40
CA LEU A 414 -23.77 -20.24 -31.35
C LEU A 414 -22.99 -19.34 -32.31
N LYS A 415 -23.46 -19.22 -33.57
CA LYS A 415 -22.85 -18.33 -34.57
C LYS A 415 -22.96 -16.86 -34.17
N HIS A 416 -24.13 -16.44 -33.67
CA HIS A 416 -24.39 -15.06 -33.27
C HIS A 416 -23.52 -14.65 -32.08
N ASP A 417 -23.49 -15.45 -31.02
CA ASP A 417 -22.74 -15.18 -29.79
C ASP A 417 -21.23 -15.12 -30.10
N LEU A 418 -20.71 -16.00 -30.97
CA LEU A 418 -19.33 -15.89 -31.42
C LEU A 418 -19.09 -14.61 -32.23
N LYS A 419 -20.00 -14.28 -33.17
CA LYS A 419 -19.89 -13.08 -34.00
C LYS A 419 -19.82 -11.81 -33.17
N GLU A 420 -20.74 -11.65 -32.22
CA GLU A 420 -20.78 -10.48 -31.33
C GLU A 420 -19.46 -10.32 -30.56
N ASN A 421 -18.97 -11.40 -29.95
CA ASN A 421 -17.73 -11.37 -29.19
C ASN A 421 -16.52 -11.02 -30.07
N LEU A 422 -16.40 -11.62 -31.27
CA LEU A 422 -15.27 -11.39 -32.15
C LEU A 422 -15.28 -9.99 -32.79
N GLU A 423 -16.44 -9.51 -33.25
CA GLU A 423 -16.53 -8.23 -33.94
C GLU A 423 -16.30 -7.04 -33.01
N VAL A 424 -16.59 -7.21 -31.73
CA VAL A 424 -16.31 -6.22 -30.68
C VAL A 424 -14.81 -6.13 -30.39
N CYS A 425 -14.11 -7.26 -30.32
CA CYS A 425 -12.71 -7.30 -29.87
C CYS A 425 -11.67 -7.28 -31.00
N LEU A 426 -11.96 -7.84 -32.18
CA LEU A 426 -10.94 -8.17 -33.18
C LEU A 426 -11.13 -7.46 -34.53
N ALA A 427 -10.05 -7.38 -35.29
CA ALA A 427 -10.06 -6.89 -36.66
C ALA A 427 -10.62 -7.95 -37.64
N GLN A 428 -11.18 -7.50 -38.76
CA GLN A 428 -11.89 -8.35 -39.73
C GLN A 428 -11.05 -9.55 -40.22
N LYS A 429 -9.74 -9.37 -40.44
CA LYS A 429 -8.85 -10.45 -40.88
C LYS A 429 -8.76 -11.60 -39.86
N GLU A 430 -8.62 -11.27 -38.57
CA GLU A 430 -8.58 -12.28 -37.50
C GLU A 430 -9.95 -12.97 -37.35
N THR A 431 -11.06 -12.22 -37.46
CA THR A 431 -12.41 -12.82 -37.36
C THR A 431 -12.67 -13.90 -38.40
N PHE A 432 -12.15 -13.75 -39.63
CA PHE A 432 -12.34 -14.73 -40.69
C PHE A 432 -11.73 -16.10 -40.36
N GLN A 433 -10.56 -16.12 -39.72
CA GLN A 433 -9.91 -17.37 -39.31
C GLN A 433 -10.72 -18.09 -38.24
N PHE A 434 -11.31 -17.35 -37.28
CA PHE A 434 -12.22 -17.94 -36.30
C PHE A 434 -13.45 -18.57 -36.96
N TYR A 435 -14.05 -17.93 -37.97
CA TYR A 435 -15.21 -18.50 -38.66
C TYR A 435 -14.90 -19.82 -39.35
N ILE A 436 -13.74 -19.93 -40.02
CA ILE A 436 -13.32 -21.20 -40.64
C ILE A 436 -13.22 -22.28 -39.56
N SER A 437 -12.48 -22.03 -38.49
CA SER A 437 -12.29 -23.02 -37.42
C SER A 437 -13.57 -23.32 -36.62
N PHE A 438 -14.46 -22.34 -36.48
CA PHE A 438 -15.76 -22.50 -35.85
C PHE A 438 -16.62 -23.50 -36.63
N PHE A 439 -16.78 -23.29 -37.94
CA PHE A 439 -17.57 -24.22 -38.76
C PHE A 439 -16.89 -25.58 -38.91
N ASP A 440 -15.57 -25.62 -39.04
CA ASP A 440 -14.81 -26.88 -39.05
C ASP A 440 -15.07 -27.70 -37.77
N SER A 441 -15.01 -27.06 -36.60
CA SER A 441 -15.33 -27.71 -35.34
C SER A 441 -16.82 -28.04 -35.19
N LEU A 442 -17.73 -27.16 -35.63
CA LEU A 442 -19.18 -27.37 -35.52
C LEU A 442 -19.65 -28.54 -36.39
N PHE A 443 -19.13 -28.66 -37.62
CA PHE A 443 -19.39 -29.79 -38.51
C PHE A 443 -18.87 -31.11 -37.93
N ASN A 444 -17.70 -31.08 -37.30
CA ASN A 444 -17.15 -32.24 -36.61
C ASN A 444 -18.01 -32.65 -35.41
N GLU A 445 -18.41 -31.70 -34.55
CA GLU A 445 -19.29 -31.99 -33.41
C GLU A 445 -20.67 -32.48 -33.85
N PHE A 446 -21.23 -31.94 -34.94
CA PHE A 446 -22.50 -32.40 -35.49
C PHE A 446 -22.38 -33.83 -36.04
N THR A 447 -21.29 -34.13 -36.75
CA THR A 447 -21.01 -35.48 -37.24
C THR A 447 -20.91 -36.48 -36.09
N LYS A 448 -20.20 -36.13 -35.01
CA LYS A 448 -20.11 -36.96 -33.81
C LYS A 448 -21.47 -37.16 -33.14
N PHE A 449 -22.25 -36.08 -33.01
CA PHE A 449 -23.61 -36.14 -32.47
C PHE A 449 -24.46 -37.14 -33.26
N VAL A 450 -24.47 -37.03 -34.59
CA VAL A 450 -25.20 -37.97 -35.45
C VAL A 450 -24.72 -39.40 -35.21
N LEU A 451 -23.41 -39.66 -35.27
CA LEU A 451 -22.83 -40.99 -35.07
C LEU A 451 -23.08 -41.59 -33.68
N SER A 452 -23.33 -40.75 -32.66
CA SER A 452 -23.59 -41.20 -31.29
C SER A 452 -25.02 -41.71 -31.09
N ILE A 453 -25.93 -41.45 -32.03
CA ILE A 453 -27.33 -41.86 -31.93
C ILE A 453 -27.46 -43.35 -32.23
N HIS A 454 -28.00 -44.10 -31.27
CA HIS A 454 -28.15 -45.55 -31.38
C HIS A 454 -29.32 -46.01 -32.26
N TYR A 455 -30.35 -45.18 -32.42
CA TYR A 455 -31.55 -45.48 -33.21
C TYR A 455 -32.15 -44.20 -33.78
N TYR A 456 -32.54 -44.21 -35.06
CA TYR A 456 -33.28 -43.11 -35.68
C TYR A 456 -34.73 -43.51 -35.94
N SER A 457 -35.67 -42.73 -35.41
CA SER A 457 -37.03 -42.69 -35.96
C SER A 457 -37.05 -41.97 -37.32
N GLU A 458 -38.11 -42.16 -38.11
CA GLU A 458 -38.27 -41.41 -39.37
C GLU A 458 -38.34 -39.89 -39.12
N SER A 459 -38.92 -39.45 -38.01
CA SER A 459 -38.87 -38.05 -37.58
C SER A 459 -37.42 -37.59 -37.34
N ASP A 460 -36.59 -38.39 -36.66
CA ASP A 460 -35.19 -38.02 -36.38
C ASP A 460 -34.39 -37.83 -37.66
N LYS A 461 -34.60 -38.70 -38.66
CA LYS A 461 -33.95 -38.59 -39.98
C LYS A 461 -34.32 -37.28 -40.67
N ILE A 462 -35.60 -36.90 -40.65
CA ILE A 462 -36.07 -35.63 -41.20
C ILE A 462 -35.44 -34.45 -40.45
N GLN A 463 -35.44 -34.50 -39.11
CA GLN A 463 -34.85 -33.43 -38.28
C GLN A 463 -33.35 -33.25 -38.56
N ILE A 464 -32.58 -34.35 -38.59
CA ILE A 464 -31.12 -34.32 -38.83
C ILE A 464 -30.82 -33.74 -40.21
N LYS A 465 -31.57 -34.17 -41.24
CA LYS A 465 -31.46 -33.62 -42.59
C LYS A 465 -31.68 -32.12 -42.60
N GLU A 466 -32.78 -31.64 -42.01
CA GLU A 466 -33.09 -30.21 -41.96
C GLU A 466 -32.06 -29.39 -41.18
N LEU A 467 -31.49 -29.96 -40.11
CA LEU A 467 -30.43 -29.31 -39.33
C LEU A 467 -29.11 -29.24 -40.11
N ALA A 468 -28.79 -30.30 -40.86
CA ALA A 468 -27.60 -30.33 -41.70
C ALA A 468 -27.72 -29.36 -42.89
N ASP A 469 -28.89 -29.28 -43.55
CA ASP A 469 -29.20 -28.25 -44.55
C ASP A 469 -28.97 -26.85 -43.97
N TYR A 470 -29.52 -26.59 -42.78
CA TYR A 470 -29.38 -25.31 -42.11
C TYR A 470 -27.93 -24.98 -41.71
N LEU A 471 -27.13 -25.97 -41.30
CA LEU A 471 -25.70 -25.77 -41.05
C LEU A 471 -24.93 -25.39 -42.32
N ILE A 472 -25.27 -25.99 -43.46
CA ILE A 472 -24.70 -25.63 -44.77
C ILE A 472 -25.07 -24.17 -45.10
N GLU A 473 -26.33 -23.80 -44.95
CA GLU A 473 -26.81 -22.41 -45.14
C GLU A 473 -26.09 -21.42 -44.20
N LEU A 474 -25.96 -21.76 -42.92
CA LEU A 474 -25.27 -20.93 -41.94
C LEU A 474 -23.80 -20.70 -42.30
N SER A 475 -23.16 -21.68 -42.94
CA SER A 475 -21.76 -21.60 -43.39
C SER A 475 -21.57 -20.84 -44.72
N PHE A 476 -22.64 -20.29 -45.30
CA PHE A 476 -22.57 -19.55 -46.56
C PHE A 476 -21.55 -18.40 -46.48
N GLY A 477 -20.65 -18.34 -47.47
CA GLY A 477 -19.57 -17.36 -47.56
C GLY A 477 -18.28 -17.72 -46.81
N VAL A 478 -18.22 -18.88 -46.15
CA VAL A 478 -16.99 -19.38 -45.51
C VAL A 478 -16.26 -20.35 -46.45
N SER A 479 -14.92 -20.24 -46.53
CA SER A 479 -14.12 -21.13 -47.39
C SER A 479 -14.13 -22.57 -46.87
N LYS A 480 -14.85 -23.45 -47.56
CA LYS A 480 -15.01 -24.88 -47.25
C LYS A 480 -13.76 -25.69 -47.52
N GLU A 481 -12.91 -25.24 -48.45
CA GLU A 481 -11.64 -25.89 -48.80
C GLU A 481 -10.65 -25.90 -47.63
N ASN A 482 -10.78 -24.95 -46.70
CA ASN A 482 -9.94 -24.81 -45.52
C ASN A 482 -10.49 -25.56 -44.29
N MET A 483 -11.57 -26.34 -44.45
CA MET A 483 -12.20 -27.10 -43.36
C MET A 483 -11.88 -28.58 -43.54
N ASN A 484 -11.18 -29.16 -42.57
CA ASN A 484 -10.80 -30.57 -42.60
C ASN A 484 -12.01 -31.50 -42.42
N SER A 485 -13.01 -31.07 -41.64
CA SER A 485 -14.19 -31.88 -41.30
C SER A 485 -15.29 -31.82 -42.36
N TYR A 486 -15.25 -30.85 -43.28
CA TYR A 486 -16.36 -30.59 -44.21
C TYR A 486 -16.70 -31.80 -45.08
N ASN A 487 -15.70 -32.49 -45.64
CA ASN A 487 -15.94 -33.67 -46.47
C ASN A 487 -16.59 -34.82 -45.68
N ARG A 488 -16.20 -34.97 -44.40
CA ARG A 488 -16.76 -35.98 -43.49
C ARG A 488 -18.21 -35.65 -43.14
N PHE A 489 -18.49 -34.38 -42.83
CA PHE A 489 -19.84 -33.87 -42.61
C PHE A 489 -20.74 -34.02 -43.86
N ILE A 490 -20.23 -33.69 -45.05
CA ILE A 490 -20.99 -33.87 -46.31
C ILE A 490 -21.29 -35.34 -46.56
N THR A 491 -20.36 -36.25 -46.25
CA THR A 491 -20.64 -37.68 -46.33
C THR A 491 -21.83 -38.07 -45.44
N VAL A 492 -21.89 -37.55 -44.20
CA VAL A 492 -23.03 -37.78 -43.30
C VAL A 492 -24.30 -37.15 -43.86
N TYR A 493 -24.24 -35.92 -44.36
CA TYR A 493 -25.38 -35.24 -44.98
C TYR A 493 -25.96 -36.04 -46.16
N ASP A 494 -25.10 -36.54 -47.05
CA ASP A 494 -25.49 -37.34 -48.20
C ASP A 494 -26.20 -38.63 -47.78
N MET A 495 -25.78 -39.25 -46.67
CA MET A 495 -26.40 -40.46 -46.13
C MET A 495 -27.89 -40.29 -45.79
N PHE A 496 -28.33 -39.10 -45.40
CA PHE A 496 -29.74 -38.80 -45.12
C PHE A 496 -30.50 -38.22 -46.33
N ASN A 497 -29.81 -37.93 -47.43
CA ASN A 497 -30.38 -37.24 -48.60
C ASN A 497 -30.44 -38.09 -49.87
N LEU A 498 -29.57 -39.08 -49.99
CA LEU A 498 -29.42 -39.89 -51.19
C LEU A 498 -29.98 -41.30 -51.00
N SER A 499 -30.33 -41.94 -52.11
CA SER A 499 -30.71 -43.35 -52.15
C SER A 499 -29.50 -44.26 -51.88
N LEU A 500 -29.77 -45.49 -51.42
CA LEU A 500 -28.72 -46.50 -51.20
C LEU A 500 -27.87 -46.76 -52.45
N THR A 501 -28.48 -46.70 -53.64
CA THR A 501 -27.79 -46.83 -54.93
C THR A 501 -26.80 -45.70 -55.18
N GLU A 502 -27.17 -44.46 -54.86
CA GLU A 502 -26.31 -43.29 -55.00
C GLU A 502 -25.15 -43.32 -54.00
N ILE A 503 -25.43 -43.70 -52.75
CA ILE A 503 -24.41 -43.92 -51.72
C ILE A 503 -23.40 -45.01 -52.14
N SER A 504 -23.89 -46.12 -52.71
CA SER A 504 -23.02 -47.19 -53.25
C SER A 504 -22.10 -46.66 -54.35
N ASN A 505 -22.59 -45.74 -55.19
CA ASN A 505 -21.79 -45.10 -56.23
C ASN A 505 -20.74 -44.14 -55.66
N LEU A 506 -21.05 -43.37 -54.62
CA LEU A 506 -20.08 -42.52 -53.92
C LEU A 506 -18.96 -43.36 -53.29
N TYR A 507 -19.30 -44.51 -52.69
CA TYR A 507 -18.32 -45.46 -52.17
C TYR A 507 -17.37 -45.97 -53.27
N ARG A 508 -17.91 -46.42 -54.41
CA ARG A 508 -17.11 -46.88 -55.56
C ARG A 508 -16.18 -45.80 -56.11
N LYS A 509 -16.61 -44.54 -56.06
CA LYS A 509 -15.81 -43.37 -56.48
C LYS A 509 -14.82 -42.89 -55.42
N LYS A 510 -14.69 -43.58 -54.28
CA LYS A 510 -13.84 -43.20 -53.13
C LYS A 510 -14.14 -41.79 -52.61
N ARG A 511 -15.43 -41.41 -52.59
CA ARG A 511 -15.92 -40.12 -52.07
C ARG A 511 -16.61 -40.24 -50.71
N ILE A 512 -16.35 -41.33 -50.00
CA ILE A 512 -16.81 -41.54 -48.61
C ILE A 512 -15.63 -41.19 -47.70
N TYR A 513 -15.82 -40.21 -46.84
CA TYR A 513 -14.78 -39.66 -45.97
C TYR A 513 -14.95 -40.07 -44.50
N LEU A 514 -15.82 -41.05 -44.25
CA LEU A 514 -16.01 -41.69 -42.94
C LEU A 514 -15.13 -42.94 -42.82
N GLU A 515 -14.77 -43.29 -41.59
CA GLU A 515 -14.09 -44.56 -41.34
C GLU A 515 -15.04 -45.73 -41.61
N ASN A 516 -14.52 -46.89 -42.06
CA ASN A 516 -15.37 -48.01 -42.50
C ASN A 516 -16.39 -48.45 -41.44
N TYR A 517 -16.03 -48.40 -40.15
CA TYR A 517 -16.97 -48.75 -39.08
C TYR A 517 -18.09 -47.71 -38.92
N GLU A 518 -17.79 -46.41 -39.03
CA GLU A 518 -18.76 -45.32 -38.97
C GLU A 518 -19.74 -45.39 -40.15
N PHE A 519 -19.20 -45.66 -41.34
CA PHE A 519 -20.00 -45.81 -42.54
C PHE A 519 -20.92 -47.04 -42.47
N LYS A 520 -20.40 -48.19 -42.02
CA LYS A 520 -21.21 -49.38 -41.76
C LYS A 520 -22.31 -49.14 -40.72
N LEU A 521 -21.99 -48.38 -39.66
CA LEU A 521 -22.93 -48.02 -38.62
C LEU A 521 -24.10 -47.20 -39.20
N LEU A 522 -23.81 -46.10 -39.88
CA LEU A 522 -24.84 -45.25 -40.47
C LEU A 522 -25.69 -45.98 -41.52
N LEU A 523 -25.08 -46.82 -42.35
CA LEU A 523 -25.80 -47.63 -43.33
C LEU A 523 -26.88 -48.52 -42.68
N LYS A 524 -26.54 -49.17 -41.56
CA LYS A 524 -27.47 -50.02 -40.80
C LYS A 524 -28.57 -49.23 -40.08
N LEU A 525 -28.26 -48.00 -39.66
CA LEU A 525 -29.20 -47.16 -38.90
C LEU A 525 -30.19 -46.41 -39.80
N ILE A 526 -29.76 -46.03 -41.00
CA ILE A 526 -30.56 -45.19 -41.89
C ILE A 526 -31.42 -46.03 -42.84
N PHE A 527 -30.86 -47.10 -43.41
CA PHE A 527 -31.54 -47.90 -44.43
C PHE A 527 -32.16 -49.17 -43.85
N SER A 528 -33.38 -49.49 -44.29
CA SER A 528 -34.01 -50.76 -43.99
C SER A 528 -33.25 -51.94 -44.61
N SER A 529 -33.32 -53.11 -43.98
CA SER A 529 -32.71 -54.33 -44.51
C SER A 529 -33.18 -54.61 -45.94
N SER A 530 -32.23 -54.75 -46.85
CA SER A 530 -32.46 -55.04 -48.27
C SER A 530 -31.28 -55.83 -48.83
N HIS A 531 -31.49 -56.56 -49.92
CA HIS A 531 -30.41 -57.32 -50.57
C HIS A 531 -29.26 -56.40 -51.02
N GLU A 532 -29.57 -55.18 -51.47
CA GLU A 532 -28.59 -54.17 -51.85
C GLU A 532 -27.75 -53.70 -50.66
N LEU A 533 -28.37 -53.53 -49.47
CA LEU A 533 -27.67 -53.13 -48.25
C LEU A 533 -26.72 -54.25 -47.79
N THR A 534 -27.19 -55.50 -47.79
CA THR A 534 -26.35 -56.66 -47.45
C THR A 534 -25.14 -56.76 -48.37
N ASN A 535 -25.34 -56.62 -49.68
CA ASN A 535 -24.25 -56.64 -50.66
C ASN A 535 -23.25 -55.50 -50.48
N LEU A 536 -23.69 -54.31 -50.07
CA LEU A 536 -22.78 -53.19 -49.77
C LEU A 536 -22.00 -53.42 -48.48
N LEU A 537 -22.66 -53.93 -47.43
CA LEU A 537 -22.03 -54.22 -46.13
C LEU A 537 -20.99 -55.34 -46.20
N GLU A 538 -21.18 -56.36 -47.06
CA GLU A 538 -20.21 -57.43 -47.31
C GLU A 538 -18.95 -56.96 -48.05
N ARG A 539 -19.06 -55.87 -48.83
CA ARG A 539 -17.96 -55.27 -49.60
C ARG A 539 -17.15 -54.23 -48.82
N LEU A 540 -17.65 -53.82 -47.65
CA LEU A 540 -17.04 -52.89 -46.71
C LEU A 540 -16.27 -53.66 -45.64
#